data_AF-A0A5C6AKP1-F1
#
_entry.id   AF-A0A5C6AKP1-F1
#
_cell.length_a   1.000
_cell.length_b   1.000
_cell.length_c   1.000
_cell.angle_alpha   90.00
_cell.angle_beta   90.00
_cell.angle_gamma   90.00
#
_symmetry.space_group_name_H-M   'P 1'
#
loop_
_entity.id
_entity.type
_entity.pdbx_description
1 polymer ?
#
loop_
_entity_poly.entity_id
_entity_poly.type
_entity_poly.pdbx_seq_one_letter_code
_entity_poly.pdbx_strand_id
1 'polypeptide(L)'
;MKSSIASLGLFVTLLATAAAGAAEPRVFDVREAGAVGDGTTLDTAAIQKCFDECGDAGGGSVLLTAGTYLSEPLTIGTRTTLRLAEGATLLATSDRTAYERPDEPGKFDHFLTGKDLEDVTIEGEGTIDGGGQAWWDAAEAARQKKSGYTLPRPNLIVLTRVKNLVVRGVTIQNAPKFHFVPTECDGVLVEDATFLAPERAPNTDAIDPSMCVDVTVRRCLIDVGDDNIAVKSGKRADGREFAALGLTVTDCTFKHGHGMSIGSETVGGVKDVIVRNCTFEDTDNGIRIKSDRKRGGTVENLLCENITMKNVAGAITITSYYPKIPAEVEEAQPITKTTPRYRNITIRNLTATSTKDAGFIVGLPECPIENVLLENVQITAKRAGLEIRHARGVVLNNVEVTAEKGEPIVKRDVESP
;
A
#
# COMPACT_ATOMS: atom_id res chain seq x y z
N MET A 1 78.54 7.49 11.07
CA MET A 1 77.31 7.16 10.30
C MET A 1 76.14 7.22 11.27
N LYS A 2 75.14 8.10 11.01
CA LYS A 2 73.72 8.12 11.47
C LYS A 2 73.50 8.05 13.00
N SER A 3 72.68 8.86 13.66
CA SER A 3 71.36 9.38 13.30
C SER A 3 70.95 10.49 14.29
N SER A 4 70.41 11.60 13.79
CA SER A 4 69.70 12.61 14.58
C SER A 4 68.21 12.28 14.57
N ILE A 5 67.60 12.15 15.75
CA ILE A 5 66.15 11.93 15.92
C ILE A 5 65.50 13.32 16.01
N ALA A 6 64.64 13.63 15.05
CA ALA A 6 63.76 14.80 15.10
C ALA A 6 62.42 14.40 15.75
N SER A 7 62.05 15.09 16.82
CA SER A 7 60.76 14.92 17.50
C SER A 7 59.74 15.87 16.86
N LEU A 8 58.72 15.30 16.20
CA LEU A 8 57.64 16.05 15.56
C LEU A 8 56.52 16.26 16.59
N GLY A 9 56.32 17.51 17.04
CA GLY A 9 55.20 17.88 17.91
C GLY A 9 53.91 17.99 17.10
N LEU A 10 52.91 17.19 17.44
CA LEU A 10 51.57 17.21 16.84
C LEU A 10 50.73 18.28 17.54
N PHE A 11 50.49 19.41 16.87
CA PHE A 11 49.47 20.38 17.30
C PHE A 11 48.10 19.89 16.82
N VAL A 12 47.25 19.49 17.76
CA VAL A 12 45.83 19.19 17.49
C VAL A 12 45.03 20.47 17.70
N THR A 13 44.62 21.11 16.62
CA THR A 13 43.66 22.22 16.64
C THR A 13 42.26 21.64 16.82
N LEU A 14 41.66 21.83 18.01
CA LEU A 14 40.25 21.51 18.27
C LEU A 14 39.38 22.53 17.53
N LEU A 15 38.78 22.14 16.41
CA LEU A 15 37.68 22.88 15.78
C LEU A 15 36.39 22.53 16.54
N ALA A 16 35.97 23.41 17.44
CA ALA A 16 34.64 23.34 18.03
C ALA A 16 33.61 23.75 16.96
N THR A 17 32.95 22.77 16.34
CA THR A 17 31.73 23.01 15.57
C THR A 17 30.63 23.40 16.54
N ALA A 18 30.25 24.68 16.54
CA ALA A 18 29.03 25.12 17.19
C ALA A 18 27.84 24.39 16.53
N ALA A 19 27.20 23.50 17.27
CA ALA A 19 25.88 23.00 16.90
C ALA A 19 24.93 24.20 16.92
N ALA A 20 24.58 24.71 15.75
CA ALA A 20 23.46 25.63 15.62
C ALA A 20 22.24 24.88 16.17
N GLY A 21 21.70 25.35 17.30
CA GLY A 21 20.48 24.79 17.86
C GLY A 21 19.40 24.84 16.80
N ALA A 22 18.85 23.67 16.43
CA ALA A 22 17.66 23.62 15.61
C ALA A 22 16.59 24.42 16.35
N ALA A 23 16.11 25.50 15.75
CA ALA A 23 14.96 26.22 16.27
C ALA A 23 13.79 25.24 16.43
N GLU A 24 13.02 25.35 17.50
CA GLU A 24 11.86 24.48 17.66
C GLU A 24 10.93 24.61 16.45
N PRO A 25 10.36 23.49 15.95
CA PRO A 25 9.45 23.52 14.81
C PRO A 25 8.30 24.50 15.08
N ARG A 26 8.02 25.40 14.13
CA ARG A 26 6.87 26.30 14.24
C ARG A 26 5.58 25.48 14.29
N VAL A 27 4.66 25.85 15.17
CA VAL A 27 3.35 25.19 15.33
C VAL A 27 2.25 26.14 14.91
N PHE A 28 1.35 25.66 14.06
CA PHE A 28 0.14 26.33 13.58
C PHE A 28 -1.07 25.57 14.13
N ASP A 29 -1.59 25.98 15.27
CA ASP A 29 -2.80 25.38 15.87
C ASP A 29 -4.04 25.85 15.12
N VAL A 30 -4.82 24.91 14.58
CA VAL A 30 -6.02 25.25 13.80
C VAL A 30 -7.07 26.01 14.62
N ARG A 31 -7.08 25.87 15.95
CA ARG A 31 -7.98 26.64 16.82
C ARG A 31 -7.59 28.11 16.91
N GLU A 32 -6.30 28.41 16.88
CA GLU A 32 -5.81 29.79 16.81
C GLU A 32 -6.17 30.45 15.47
N ALA A 33 -6.32 29.64 14.41
CA ALA A 33 -6.84 30.06 13.11
C ALA A 33 -8.38 30.13 13.03
N GLY A 34 -9.10 29.75 14.10
CA GLY A 34 -10.56 29.86 14.20
C GLY A 34 -11.34 28.57 13.96
N ALA A 35 -10.68 27.41 13.88
CA ALA A 35 -11.38 26.12 13.82
C ALA A 35 -12.11 25.84 15.14
N VAL A 36 -13.35 25.32 15.04
CA VAL A 36 -14.23 25.06 16.19
C VAL A 36 -14.05 23.64 16.72
N GLY A 37 -13.92 22.64 15.84
CA GLY A 37 -13.71 21.24 16.23
C GLY A 37 -14.94 20.57 16.88
N ASP A 38 -16.16 20.98 16.48
CA ASP A 38 -17.43 20.46 17.02
C ASP A 38 -18.07 19.34 16.17
N GLY A 39 -17.48 19.00 15.02
CA GLY A 39 -17.94 18.00 14.07
C GLY A 39 -19.07 18.46 13.14
N THR A 40 -19.46 19.73 13.20
CA THR A 40 -20.58 20.30 12.41
C THR A 40 -20.21 21.60 11.69
N THR A 41 -19.36 22.43 12.30
CA THR A 41 -18.80 23.63 11.69
C THR A 41 -17.77 23.24 10.64
N LEU A 42 -17.86 23.84 9.45
CA LEU A 42 -16.85 23.65 8.41
C LEU A 42 -15.57 24.41 8.79
N ASP A 43 -14.58 23.66 9.28
CA ASP A 43 -13.28 24.16 9.71
C ASP A 43 -12.27 24.28 8.54
N THR A 44 -12.69 23.97 7.31
CA THR A 44 -11.86 23.95 6.09
C THR A 44 -10.97 25.18 5.97
N ALA A 45 -11.54 26.39 6.11
CA ALA A 45 -10.80 27.64 5.90
C ALA A 45 -9.70 27.85 6.96
N ALA A 46 -9.97 27.49 8.22
CA ALA A 46 -9.01 27.60 9.30
C ALA A 46 -7.86 26.60 9.13
N ILE A 47 -8.18 25.35 8.76
CA ILE A 47 -7.18 24.30 8.54
C ILE A 47 -6.31 24.62 7.32
N GLN A 48 -6.92 25.01 6.19
CA GLN A 48 -6.18 25.36 4.98
C GLN A 48 -5.27 26.56 5.21
N LYS A 49 -5.75 27.57 5.95
CA LYS A 49 -4.91 28.72 6.35
C LYS A 49 -3.66 28.26 7.12
N CYS A 50 -3.78 27.32 8.06
CA CYS A 50 -2.60 26.79 8.76
C CYS A 50 -1.64 26.06 7.82
N PHE A 51 -2.13 25.31 6.82
CA PHE A 51 -1.27 24.68 5.82
C PHE A 51 -0.53 25.71 4.97
N ASP A 52 -1.23 26.75 4.52
CA ASP A 52 -0.66 27.82 3.70
C ASP A 52 0.42 28.59 4.49
N GLU A 53 0.10 29.01 5.72
CA GLU A 53 1.04 29.71 6.61
C GLU A 53 2.25 28.84 6.99
N CYS A 54 2.05 27.53 7.17
CA CYS A 54 3.14 26.58 7.40
C CYS A 54 4.09 26.50 6.19
N GLY A 55 3.54 26.43 4.98
CA GLY A 55 4.32 26.47 3.73
C GLY A 55 5.11 27.77 3.57
N ASP A 56 4.44 28.92 3.75
CA ASP A 56 5.03 30.26 3.65
C ASP A 56 6.14 30.49 4.70
N ALA A 57 5.99 29.88 5.88
CA ALA A 57 6.98 29.87 6.94
C ALA A 57 8.22 29.02 6.63
N GLY A 58 8.21 28.25 5.55
CA GLY A 58 9.27 27.31 5.19
C GLY A 58 9.18 25.95 5.89
N GLY A 59 8.03 25.63 6.48
CA GLY A 59 7.76 24.37 7.17
C GLY A 59 7.40 24.54 8.65
N GLY A 60 6.94 23.45 9.25
CA GLY A 60 6.44 23.43 10.62
C GLY A 60 5.41 22.32 10.84
N SER A 61 4.62 22.46 11.89
CA SER A 61 3.56 21.53 12.26
C SER A 61 2.19 22.21 12.26
N VAL A 62 1.25 21.70 11.49
CA VAL A 62 -0.17 22.05 11.61
C VAL A 62 -0.79 21.11 12.65
N LEU A 63 -1.24 21.68 13.77
CA LEU A 63 -1.71 20.94 14.94
C LEU A 63 -3.23 20.95 15.03
N LEU A 64 -3.82 19.75 15.13
CA LEU A 64 -5.20 19.53 15.52
C LEU A 64 -5.21 18.94 16.93
N THR A 65 -5.77 19.69 17.89
CA THR A 65 -5.99 19.21 19.28
C THR A 65 -7.32 18.48 19.41
N ALA A 66 -7.60 17.84 20.55
CA ALA A 66 -8.80 17.01 20.73
C ALA A 66 -10.11 17.71 20.32
N GLY A 67 -10.90 17.09 19.46
CA GLY A 67 -12.09 17.66 18.80
C GLY A 67 -12.32 17.06 17.41
N THR A 68 -13.48 17.30 16.81
CA THR A 68 -13.81 16.81 15.46
C THR A 68 -13.87 17.98 14.48
N TYR A 69 -12.96 18.04 13.53
CA TYR A 69 -12.84 19.13 12.57
C TYR A 69 -13.42 18.67 11.23
N LEU A 70 -14.64 19.13 10.93
CA LEU A 70 -15.30 18.82 9.66
C LEU A 70 -14.69 19.69 8.55
N SER A 71 -14.25 19.07 7.47
CA SER A 71 -13.59 19.79 6.38
C SER A 71 -14.03 19.30 4.99
N GLU A 72 -14.04 20.23 4.06
CA GLU A 72 -13.96 19.98 2.62
C GLU A 72 -12.52 19.60 2.22
N PRO A 73 -12.23 19.29 0.94
CA PRO A 73 -10.87 19.00 0.49
C PRO A 73 -9.82 20.03 0.91
N LEU A 74 -8.63 19.52 1.27
CA LEU A 74 -7.47 20.26 1.77
C LEU A 74 -6.23 19.95 0.91
N THR A 75 -5.32 20.92 0.85
CA THR A 75 -4.01 20.77 0.20
C THR A 75 -2.88 21.01 1.21
N ILE A 76 -2.00 20.02 1.39
CA ILE A 76 -0.82 20.11 2.23
C ILE A 76 0.39 20.63 1.46
N GLY A 77 1.26 21.39 2.14
CA GLY A 77 2.50 21.95 1.59
C GLY A 77 3.75 21.12 1.89
N THR A 78 4.88 21.56 1.32
CA THR A 78 6.21 21.00 1.58
C THR A 78 6.64 21.25 3.03
N ARG A 79 7.53 20.42 3.58
CA ARG A 79 8.09 20.54 4.93
C ARG A 79 7.05 20.67 6.04
N THR A 80 5.88 20.05 5.83
CA THR A 80 4.73 20.16 6.72
C THR A 80 4.54 18.86 7.50
N THR A 81 4.36 19.00 8.81
CA THR A 81 3.87 17.94 9.68
C THR A 81 2.40 18.20 10.02
N LEU A 82 1.47 17.39 9.53
CA LEU A 82 0.11 17.34 10.06
C LEU A 82 0.13 16.50 11.34
N ARG A 83 -0.08 17.13 12.51
CA ARG A 83 -0.10 16.47 13.81
C ARG A 83 -1.53 16.40 14.35
N LEU A 84 -2.08 15.19 14.47
CA LEU A 84 -3.37 14.94 15.11
C LEU A 84 -3.16 14.42 16.53
N ALA A 85 -3.41 15.27 17.53
CA ALA A 85 -3.30 14.85 18.93
C ALA A 85 -4.32 13.76 19.27
N GLU A 86 -4.10 13.05 20.39
CA GLU A 86 -5.08 12.12 20.94
C GLU A 86 -6.46 12.79 21.06
N GLY A 87 -7.50 12.11 20.58
CA GLY A 87 -8.87 12.64 20.56
C GLY A 87 -9.16 13.68 19.46
N ALA A 88 -8.20 14.03 18.61
CA ALA A 88 -8.46 14.84 17.42
C ALA A 88 -8.97 13.96 16.28
N THR A 89 -10.01 14.41 15.57
CA THR A 89 -10.53 13.79 14.36
C THR A 89 -10.60 14.82 13.25
N LEU A 90 -9.87 14.61 12.15
CA LEU A 90 -10.08 15.33 10.89
C LEU A 90 -11.14 14.56 10.09
N LEU A 91 -12.36 15.12 9.99
CA LEU A 91 -13.51 14.48 9.38
C LEU A 91 -13.77 15.05 7.98
N ALA A 92 -13.69 14.21 6.96
CA ALA A 92 -14.05 14.57 5.61
C ALA A 92 -15.57 14.74 5.47
N THR A 93 -16.02 15.82 4.83
CA THR A 93 -17.44 16.05 4.58
C THR A 93 -18.07 14.92 3.77
N SER A 94 -19.30 14.56 4.12
CA SER A 94 -20.15 13.64 3.34
C SER A 94 -20.85 14.33 2.17
N ASP A 95 -20.74 15.66 2.04
CA ASP A 95 -21.26 16.37 0.88
C ASP A 95 -20.45 16.02 -0.36
N ARG A 96 -21.10 15.32 -1.28
CA ARG A 96 -20.48 14.84 -2.52
C ARG A 96 -20.11 15.98 -3.45
N THR A 97 -20.86 17.08 -3.40
CA THR A 97 -20.66 18.24 -4.30
C THR A 97 -19.36 18.97 -3.98
N ALA A 98 -18.89 18.92 -2.73
CA ALA A 98 -17.61 19.49 -2.31
C ALA A 98 -16.38 18.86 -3.00
N TYR A 99 -16.54 17.68 -3.60
CA TYR A 99 -15.47 16.99 -4.32
C TYR A 99 -15.62 17.10 -5.84
N GLU A 100 -16.73 17.58 -6.37
CA GLU A 100 -16.98 17.57 -7.82
C GLU A 100 -16.09 18.59 -8.53
N ARG A 101 -15.44 18.16 -9.61
CA ARG A 101 -14.70 19.08 -10.49
C ARG A 101 -15.65 19.73 -11.49
N PRO A 102 -15.83 21.06 -11.47
CA PRO A 102 -16.80 21.74 -12.34
C PRO A 102 -16.59 21.45 -13.83
N ASP A 103 -15.33 21.35 -14.26
CA ASP A 103 -14.95 21.17 -15.65
C ASP A 103 -14.75 19.69 -16.06
N GLU A 104 -14.88 18.74 -15.13
CA GLU A 104 -14.64 17.32 -15.37
C GLU A 104 -15.76 16.44 -14.76
N PRO A 105 -16.97 16.40 -15.36
CA PRO A 105 -18.09 15.63 -14.82
C PRO A 105 -17.74 14.17 -14.53
N GLY A 106 -18.05 13.72 -13.32
CA GLY A 106 -17.74 12.36 -12.86
C GLY A 106 -16.30 12.17 -12.37
N LYS A 107 -15.51 13.25 -12.27
CA LYS A 107 -14.24 13.27 -11.53
C LYS A 107 -14.39 14.01 -10.22
N PHE A 108 -13.69 13.51 -9.22
CA PHE A 108 -13.71 14.03 -7.86
C PHE A 108 -12.30 14.42 -7.44
N ASP A 109 -12.17 15.55 -6.75
CA ASP A 109 -10.99 15.83 -5.93
C ASP A 109 -10.91 14.86 -4.76
N HIS A 110 -9.74 14.80 -4.14
CA HIS A 110 -9.48 13.90 -3.00
C HIS A 110 -9.43 14.73 -1.72
N PHE A 111 -9.67 14.09 -0.58
CA PHE A 111 -9.85 14.85 0.65
C PHE A 111 -8.57 15.55 1.12
N LEU A 112 -7.45 14.84 1.26
CA LEU A 112 -6.15 15.45 1.56
C LEU A 112 -5.19 15.20 0.40
N THR A 113 -4.74 16.29 -0.23
CA THR A 113 -3.85 16.22 -1.39
C THR A 113 -2.57 17.01 -1.22
N GLY A 114 -1.55 16.66 -1.99
CA GLY A 114 -0.27 17.35 -2.04
C GLY A 114 0.52 16.85 -3.24
N LYS A 115 1.28 17.73 -3.89
CA LYS A 115 1.97 17.40 -5.14
C LYS A 115 3.31 18.13 -5.24
N ASP A 116 4.35 17.42 -5.70
CA ASP A 116 5.70 17.97 -5.91
C ASP A 116 6.28 18.54 -4.59
N LEU A 117 6.27 17.72 -3.53
CA LEU A 117 6.61 18.12 -2.16
C LEU A 117 7.87 17.40 -1.64
N GLU A 118 8.46 17.92 -0.58
CA GLU A 118 9.56 17.29 0.17
C GLU A 118 9.25 17.33 1.67
N ASP A 119 9.67 16.31 2.41
CA ASP A 119 9.61 16.24 3.89
C ASP A 119 8.18 16.46 4.46
N VAL A 120 7.24 15.59 4.09
CA VAL A 120 5.86 15.64 4.58
C VAL A 120 5.62 14.55 5.62
N THR A 121 5.03 14.92 6.75
CA THR A 121 4.68 13.97 7.82
C THR A 121 3.20 14.08 8.19
N ILE A 122 2.52 12.96 8.38
CA ILE A 122 1.21 12.86 9.04
C ILE A 122 1.42 12.01 10.29
N GLU A 123 1.24 12.59 11.47
CA GLU A 123 1.55 11.90 12.72
C GLU A 123 0.58 12.19 13.86
N GLY A 124 0.68 11.38 14.91
CA GLY A 124 -0.03 11.53 16.17
C GLY A 124 -0.92 10.35 16.47
N GLU A 125 -1.82 10.51 17.44
CA GLU A 125 -2.72 9.46 17.93
C GLU A 125 -4.20 9.74 17.58
N GLY A 126 -4.44 10.80 16.81
CA GLY A 126 -5.75 11.15 16.30
C GLY A 126 -6.16 10.38 15.05
N THR A 127 -7.32 10.76 14.52
CA THR A 127 -8.00 10.05 13.43
C THR A 127 -8.20 10.95 12.21
N ILE A 128 -7.99 10.39 11.02
CA ILE A 128 -8.51 10.94 9.75
C ILE A 128 -9.69 10.05 9.33
N ASP A 129 -10.90 10.58 9.37
CA ASP A 129 -12.13 9.85 9.01
C ASP A 129 -12.67 10.36 7.67
N GLY A 130 -12.85 9.45 6.71
CA GLY A 130 -13.29 9.78 5.36
C GLY A 130 -14.79 9.93 5.14
N GLY A 131 -15.64 9.69 6.14
CA GLY A 131 -17.10 9.80 5.97
C GLY A 131 -17.66 8.86 4.88
N GLY A 132 -16.98 7.75 4.62
CA GLY A 132 -17.15 6.92 3.42
C GLY A 132 -18.53 6.29 3.26
N GLN A 133 -19.30 6.15 4.34
CA GLN A 133 -20.65 5.58 4.32
C GLN A 133 -21.58 6.23 3.29
N ALA A 134 -21.44 7.55 3.07
CA ALA A 134 -22.23 8.28 2.07
C ALA A 134 -21.96 7.83 0.61
N TRP A 135 -20.90 7.07 0.37
CA TRP A 135 -20.42 6.68 -0.95
C TRP A 135 -20.60 5.19 -1.27
N TRP A 136 -20.70 4.34 -0.26
CA TRP A 136 -20.58 2.89 -0.41
C TRP A 136 -21.80 2.21 -1.05
N ASP A 137 -23.02 2.57 -0.67
CA ASP A 137 -24.24 1.92 -1.19
C ASP A 137 -24.38 2.07 -2.71
N ALA A 138 -24.11 3.29 -3.21
CA ALA A 138 -24.14 3.57 -4.64
C ALA A 138 -23.03 2.82 -5.40
N ALA A 139 -21.84 2.71 -4.82
CA ALA A 139 -20.74 1.97 -5.41
C ALA A 139 -21.05 0.46 -5.48
N GLU A 140 -21.62 -0.09 -4.41
CA GLU A 140 -22.03 -1.49 -4.35
C GLU A 140 -23.12 -1.80 -5.38
N ALA A 141 -24.16 -0.97 -5.45
CA ALA A 141 -25.22 -1.12 -6.45
C ALA A 141 -24.68 -1.05 -7.89
N ALA A 142 -23.68 -0.20 -8.14
CA ALA A 142 -23.06 -0.10 -9.46
C ALA A 142 -22.22 -1.35 -9.81
N ARG A 143 -21.46 -1.88 -8.84
CA ARG A 143 -20.67 -3.12 -8.98
C ARG A 143 -21.55 -4.33 -9.27
N GLN A 144 -22.70 -4.44 -8.61
CA GLN A 144 -23.65 -5.53 -8.83
C GLN A 144 -24.28 -5.51 -10.23
N LYS A 145 -24.49 -4.31 -10.80
CA LYS A 145 -25.00 -4.16 -12.18
C LYS A 145 -23.96 -4.53 -13.23
N LYS A 146 -22.69 -4.22 -12.98
CA LYS A 146 -21.59 -4.51 -13.91
C LYS A 146 -20.35 -4.94 -13.12
N SER A 147 -20.09 -6.24 -13.14
CA SER A 147 -18.88 -6.79 -12.52
C SER A 147 -17.62 -6.08 -13.03
N GLY A 148 -16.73 -5.71 -12.10
CA GLY A 148 -15.51 -4.95 -12.39
C GLY A 148 -15.72 -3.45 -12.64
N TYR A 149 -16.94 -2.92 -12.55
CA TYR A 149 -17.16 -1.47 -12.59
C TYR A 149 -16.90 -0.84 -11.23
N THR A 150 -16.05 0.18 -11.22
CA THR A 150 -15.80 1.03 -10.05
C THR A 150 -16.48 2.37 -10.26
N LEU A 151 -17.46 2.68 -9.41
CA LEU A 151 -18.09 4.00 -9.42
C LEU A 151 -17.05 5.07 -9.01
N PRO A 152 -16.91 6.18 -9.76
CA PRO A 152 -16.00 7.25 -9.38
C PRO A 152 -16.36 7.82 -8.01
N ARG A 153 -15.33 7.95 -7.17
CA ARG A 153 -15.40 8.42 -5.78
C ARG A 153 -14.04 9.06 -5.43
N PRO A 154 -14.01 10.01 -4.48
CA PRO A 154 -12.75 10.55 -3.96
C PRO A 154 -11.96 9.45 -3.23
N ASN A 155 -10.64 9.53 -3.26
CA ASN A 155 -9.79 8.84 -2.29
C ASN A 155 -9.64 9.76 -1.06
N LEU A 156 -9.22 9.19 0.08
CA LEU A 156 -9.06 9.95 1.31
C LEU A 156 -7.76 10.77 1.29
N ILE A 157 -6.60 10.13 1.11
CA ILE A 157 -5.30 10.82 1.08
C ILE A 157 -4.56 10.46 -0.21
N VAL A 158 -4.20 11.47 -1.02
CA VAL A 158 -3.42 11.28 -2.24
C VAL A 158 -2.26 12.27 -2.29
N LEU A 159 -1.05 11.74 -2.07
CA LEU A 159 0.18 12.52 -2.08
C LEU A 159 1.02 12.10 -3.28
N THR A 160 1.31 13.05 -4.17
CA THR A 160 1.93 12.77 -5.46
C THR A 160 3.33 13.37 -5.54
N ARG A 161 4.33 12.56 -5.92
CA ARG A 161 5.73 12.99 -6.05
C ARG A 161 6.23 13.72 -4.80
N VAL A 162 6.05 13.06 -3.67
CA VAL A 162 6.62 13.49 -2.40
C VAL A 162 7.94 12.76 -2.19
N LYS A 163 9.00 13.50 -1.86
CA LYS A 163 10.25 12.95 -1.36
C LYS A 163 10.25 12.98 0.17
N ASN A 164 10.57 11.88 0.83
CA ASN A 164 10.52 11.75 2.28
C ASN A 164 9.10 11.97 2.84
N LEU A 165 8.26 10.95 2.72
CA LEU A 165 6.88 10.95 3.23
C LEU A 165 6.75 10.02 4.43
N VAL A 166 6.26 10.53 5.55
CA VAL A 166 6.03 9.75 6.78
C VAL A 166 4.55 9.77 7.17
N VAL A 167 4.00 8.60 7.49
CA VAL A 167 2.70 8.44 8.17
C VAL A 167 2.93 7.61 9.42
N ARG A 168 2.66 8.16 10.61
CA ARG A 168 2.98 7.50 11.89
C ARG A 168 1.88 7.61 12.94
N GLY A 169 1.51 6.50 13.57
CA GLY A 169 0.66 6.47 14.77
C GLY A 169 -0.84 6.72 14.54
N VAL A 170 -1.19 7.47 13.49
CA VAL A 170 -2.58 7.88 13.23
C VAL A 170 -3.50 6.71 12.90
N THR A 171 -4.79 6.91 13.18
CA THR A 171 -5.85 6.07 12.62
C THR A 171 -6.40 6.72 11.34
N ILE A 172 -6.46 5.98 10.24
CA ILE A 172 -7.04 6.43 8.96
C ILE A 172 -8.20 5.51 8.63
N GLN A 173 -9.43 6.02 8.60
CA GLN A 173 -10.62 5.18 8.54
C GLN A 173 -11.71 5.68 7.60
N ASN A 174 -12.62 4.77 7.26
CA ASN A 174 -13.85 5.04 6.54
C ASN A 174 -13.64 5.83 5.24
N ALA A 175 -12.62 5.48 4.45
CA ALA A 175 -12.40 6.17 3.18
C ALA A 175 -13.59 5.99 2.22
N PRO A 176 -13.95 7.03 1.44
CA PRO A 176 -14.94 6.91 0.37
C PRO A 176 -14.55 5.87 -0.68
N LYS A 177 -13.26 5.75 -0.94
CA LYS A 177 -12.60 4.74 -1.79
C LYS A 177 -11.28 4.35 -1.12
N PHE A 178 -10.11 4.57 -1.72
CA PHE A 178 -8.83 4.19 -1.12
C PHE A 178 -8.46 5.14 0.03
N HIS A 179 -7.83 4.61 1.10
CA HIS A 179 -7.42 5.39 2.26
C HIS A 179 -6.16 6.22 1.97
N PHE A 180 -5.03 5.58 1.67
CA PHE A 180 -3.76 6.27 1.48
C PHE A 180 -3.07 5.86 0.18
N VAL A 181 -2.93 6.82 -0.74
CA VAL A 181 -2.42 6.60 -2.10
C VAL A 181 -1.18 7.48 -2.36
N PRO A 182 0.01 7.11 -1.86
CA PRO A 182 1.24 7.75 -2.31
C PRO A 182 1.49 7.37 -3.77
N THR A 183 1.66 8.37 -4.62
CA THR A 183 1.81 8.22 -6.07
C THR A 183 3.12 8.82 -6.54
N GLU A 184 3.99 8.04 -7.17
CA GLU A 184 5.31 8.49 -7.65
C GLU A 184 6.20 9.10 -6.55
N CYS A 185 6.02 8.66 -5.29
CA CYS A 185 6.83 9.13 -4.16
C CYS A 185 8.17 8.39 -4.06
N ASP A 186 9.15 9.03 -3.41
CA ASP A 186 10.50 8.49 -3.16
C ASP A 186 10.81 8.59 -1.67
N GLY A 187 10.98 7.44 -1.00
CA GLY A 187 11.13 7.37 0.46
C GLY A 187 9.80 7.55 1.17
N VAL A 188 9.03 6.48 1.33
CA VAL A 188 7.75 6.46 2.06
C VAL A 188 7.87 5.56 3.28
N LEU A 189 7.55 6.08 4.46
CA LEU A 189 7.45 5.31 5.70
C LEU A 189 6.03 5.38 6.25
N VAL A 190 5.37 4.23 6.37
CA VAL A 190 4.12 4.08 7.12
C VAL A 190 4.41 3.19 8.33
N GLU A 191 4.25 3.71 9.53
CA GLU A 191 4.54 2.92 10.73
C GLU A 191 3.61 3.19 11.91
N ASP A 192 3.35 2.14 12.69
CA ASP A 192 2.50 2.21 13.89
C ASP A 192 1.09 2.79 13.61
N ALA A 193 0.66 2.81 12.34
CA ALA A 193 -0.61 3.36 11.89
C ALA A 193 -1.70 2.29 11.81
N THR A 194 -2.94 2.71 11.99
CA THR A 194 -4.12 1.84 11.93
C THR A 194 -5.04 2.24 10.78
N PHE A 195 -5.49 1.27 9.98
CA PHE A 195 -6.41 1.49 8.86
C PHE A 195 -7.70 0.70 9.07
N LEU A 196 -8.85 1.38 9.04
CA LEU A 196 -10.14 0.77 9.38
C LEU A 196 -11.25 1.09 8.36
N ALA A 197 -11.94 0.06 7.89
CA ALA A 197 -13.24 0.19 7.24
C ALA A 197 -14.05 -1.09 7.46
N PRO A 198 -15.40 -1.04 7.40
CA PRO A 198 -16.21 -2.24 7.42
C PRO A 198 -15.78 -3.24 6.33
N GLU A 199 -15.78 -4.55 6.63
CA GLU A 199 -15.42 -5.64 5.70
C GLU A 199 -16.11 -5.52 4.32
N ARG A 200 -17.33 -4.98 4.28
CA ARG A 200 -18.11 -4.85 3.04
C ARG A 200 -18.00 -3.49 2.36
N ALA A 201 -17.18 -2.58 2.88
CA ALA A 201 -16.98 -1.25 2.31
C ALA A 201 -16.21 -1.35 0.98
N PRO A 202 -16.82 -1.00 -0.17
CA PRO A 202 -16.27 -1.31 -1.48
C PRO A 202 -15.05 -0.46 -1.83
N ASN A 203 -13.96 -1.09 -2.28
CA ASN A 203 -12.73 -0.43 -2.73
C ASN A 203 -12.11 0.47 -1.65
N THR A 204 -12.10 -0.03 -0.41
CA THR A 204 -11.50 0.65 0.75
C THR A 204 -10.07 0.19 1.00
N ASP A 205 -9.30 0.03 -0.07
CA ASP A 205 -7.88 -0.31 -0.02
C ASP A 205 -7.15 0.61 0.98
N ALA A 206 -6.31 0.05 1.85
CA ALA A 206 -5.71 0.81 2.94
C ALA A 206 -4.46 1.59 2.48
N ILE A 207 -3.49 0.90 1.90
CA ILE A 207 -2.23 1.51 1.43
C ILE A 207 -1.99 1.10 -0.03
N ASP A 208 -1.97 2.08 -0.92
CA ASP A 208 -1.81 1.91 -2.36
C ASP A 208 -0.56 2.63 -2.89
N PRO A 209 0.66 2.12 -2.66
CA PRO A 209 1.86 2.71 -3.23
C PRO A 209 1.83 2.50 -4.75
N SER A 210 1.65 3.60 -5.46
CA SER A 210 1.54 3.61 -6.92
C SER A 210 2.80 4.24 -7.52
N MET A 211 3.62 3.45 -8.19
CA MET A 211 4.85 3.91 -8.85
C MET A 211 5.89 4.54 -7.89
N CYS A 212 5.87 4.15 -6.62
CA CYS A 212 6.79 4.64 -5.59
C CYS A 212 8.14 3.91 -5.60
N VAL A 213 9.16 4.58 -5.08
CA VAL A 213 10.49 4.02 -4.81
C VAL A 213 10.75 4.09 -3.31
N ASP A 214 11.35 3.03 -2.75
CA ASP A 214 11.74 2.94 -1.34
C ASP A 214 10.55 3.16 -0.39
N VAL A 215 9.69 2.16 -0.28
CA VAL A 215 8.52 2.16 0.59
C VAL A 215 8.73 1.17 1.73
N THR A 216 8.55 1.62 2.96
CA THR A 216 8.51 0.77 4.16
C THR A 216 7.16 0.91 4.86
N VAL A 217 6.46 -0.20 5.05
CA VAL A 217 5.25 -0.29 5.88
C VAL A 217 5.56 -1.23 7.04
N ARG A 218 5.42 -0.76 8.29
CA ARG A 218 5.75 -1.59 9.45
C ARG A 218 4.88 -1.38 10.68
N ARG A 219 4.62 -2.45 11.44
CA ARG A 219 3.86 -2.39 12.70
C ARG A 219 2.47 -1.76 12.55
N CYS A 220 1.84 -1.95 11.38
CA CYS A 220 0.50 -1.46 11.12
C CYS A 220 -0.57 -2.52 11.41
N LEU A 221 -1.75 -2.06 11.85
CA LEU A 221 -2.98 -2.83 11.88
C LEU A 221 -3.86 -2.41 10.71
N ILE A 222 -4.30 -3.37 9.89
CA ILE A 222 -5.07 -3.07 8.68
C ILE A 222 -6.31 -3.96 8.63
N ASP A 223 -7.50 -3.38 8.75
CA ASP A 223 -8.80 -4.07 8.72
C ASP A 223 -9.77 -3.29 7.82
N VAL A 224 -9.94 -3.72 6.57
CA VAL A 224 -10.65 -2.95 5.53
C VAL A 224 -11.50 -3.86 4.63
N GLY A 225 -12.29 -3.26 3.72
CA GLY A 225 -13.17 -4.00 2.83
C GLY A 225 -12.61 -4.33 1.44
N ASP A 226 -11.35 -4.00 1.15
CA ASP A 226 -10.66 -4.35 -0.10
C ASP A 226 -9.17 -4.63 0.20
N ASP A 227 -8.22 -4.41 -0.71
CA ASP A 227 -6.81 -4.75 -0.47
C ASP A 227 -6.21 -4.05 0.77
N ASN A 228 -5.62 -4.82 1.70
CA ASN A 228 -4.94 -4.25 2.86
C ASN A 228 -3.70 -3.45 2.40
N ILE A 229 -2.95 -3.98 1.44
CA ILE A 229 -1.90 -3.24 0.72
C ILE A 229 -1.97 -3.65 -0.76
N ALA A 230 -2.00 -2.67 -1.66
CA ALA A 230 -2.02 -2.88 -3.10
C ALA A 230 -0.92 -2.10 -3.82
N VAL A 231 0.16 -2.79 -4.19
CA VAL A 231 1.25 -2.18 -4.97
C VAL A 231 0.83 -2.03 -6.42
N LYS A 232 0.95 -0.81 -6.95
CA LYS A 232 0.51 -0.49 -8.31
C LYS A 232 1.63 0.20 -9.09
N SER A 233 1.60 0.01 -10.40
CA SER A 233 2.43 0.65 -11.39
C SER A 233 1.65 0.85 -12.68
N GLY A 234 0.56 1.62 -12.62
CA GLY A 234 -0.37 1.77 -13.75
C GLY A 234 0.21 2.40 -15.03
N LYS A 235 1.42 2.97 -14.96
CA LYS A 235 2.16 3.54 -16.09
C LYS A 235 3.64 3.22 -15.97
N ARG A 236 4.36 3.32 -17.09
CA ARG A 236 5.83 3.32 -17.09
C ARG A 236 6.35 4.60 -16.46
N ALA A 237 7.50 4.52 -15.81
CA ALA A 237 8.23 5.67 -15.28
C ALA A 237 9.36 6.05 -16.25
N ASP A 238 9.55 7.35 -16.47
CA ASP A 238 10.63 7.82 -17.35
C ASP A 238 12.00 7.51 -16.73
N GLY A 239 12.93 7.03 -17.55
CA GLY A 239 14.30 6.71 -17.13
C GLY A 239 14.46 5.53 -16.18
N ARG A 240 13.39 4.79 -15.86
CA ARG A 240 13.42 3.61 -14.96
C ARG A 240 12.83 2.37 -15.64
N GLU A 241 13.45 1.22 -15.42
CA GLU A 241 12.91 -0.07 -15.88
C GLU A 241 11.65 -0.46 -15.12
N PHE A 242 11.64 -0.21 -13.81
CA PHE A 242 10.52 -0.48 -12.91
C PHE A 242 9.99 0.82 -12.31
N ALA A 243 8.68 1.02 -12.44
CA ALA A 243 8.01 2.20 -11.88
C ALA A 243 7.80 2.06 -10.36
N ALA A 244 7.52 0.86 -9.86
CA ALA A 244 7.52 0.58 -8.42
C ALA A 244 8.74 -0.27 -8.06
N LEU A 245 9.58 0.21 -7.13
CA LEU A 245 10.87 -0.41 -6.81
C LEU A 245 11.19 -0.30 -5.32
N GLY A 246 11.46 -1.43 -4.67
CA GLY A 246 11.86 -1.45 -3.27
C GLY A 246 10.68 -1.21 -2.33
N LEU A 247 9.99 -2.29 -1.96
CA LEU A 247 8.93 -2.26 -0.95
C LEU A 247 9.26 -3.25 0.16
N THR A 248 9.23 -2.79 1.41
CA THR A 248 9.29 -3.66 2.59
C THR A 248 8.03 -3.53 3.41
N VAL A 249 7.33 -4.64 3.61
CA VAL A 249 6.22 -4.76 4.56
C VAL A 249 6.67 -5.68 5.69
N THR A 250 6.70 -5.19 6.93
CA THR A 250 7.23 -5.97 8.06
C THR A 250 6.45 -5.79 9.35
N ASP A 251 6.25 -6.87 10.10
CA ASP A 251 5.66 -6.83 11.44
C ASP A 251 4.23 -6.24 11.46
N CYS A 252 3.48 -6.41 10.37
CA CYS A 252 2.10 -5.92 10.22
C CYS A 252 1.06 -7.01 10.52
N THR A 253 -0.12 -6.58 10.96
CA THR A 253 -1.30 -7.43 11.17
C THR A 253 -2.38 -7.07 10.15
N PHE A 254 -2.71 -8.03 9.30
CA PHE A 254 -3.77 -7.96 8.30
C PHE A 254 -5.01 -8.65 8.87
N LYS A 255 -6.13 -7.94 8.93
CA LYS A 255 -7.46 -8.44 9.32
C LYS A 255 -8.34 -8.58 8.08
N HIS A 256 -9.63 -8.22 8.11
CA HIS A 256 -10.44 -8.29 6.89
C HIS A 256 -9.81 -7.46 5.76
N GLY A 257 -10.06 -7.90 4.54
CA GLY A 257 -9.54 -7.29 3.33
C GLY A 257 -9.03 -8.32 2.32
N HIS A 258 -8.54 -7.86 1.18
CA HIS A 258 -8.12 -8.69 0.07
C HIS A 258 -6.65 -9.15 0.14
N GLY A 259 -5.93 -8.84 1.23
CA GLY A 259 -4.58 -9.33 1.50
C GLY A 259 -3.45 -8.41 1.04
N MET A 260 -2.26 -9.00 0.89
CA MET A 260 -1.08 -8.34 0.34
C MET A 260 -1.06 -8.53 -1.18
N SER A 261 -1.42 -7.47 -1.91
CA SER A 261 -1.63 -7.49 -3.35
C SER A 261 -0.54 -6.74 -4.12
N ILE A 262 -0.15 -7.30 -5.26
CA ILE A 262 0.54 -6.60 -6.35
C ILE A 262 -0.39 -6.59 -7.56
N GLY A 263 -0.76 -5.39 -8.04
CA GLY A 263 -1.64 -5.16 -9.17
C GLY A 263 -3.07 -4.71 -8.80
N SER A 264 -4.04 -4.70 -9.74
CA SER A 264 -3.93 -5.23 -11.11
C SER A 264 -3.17 -4.34 -12.09
N GLU A 265 -2.94 -3.09 -11.71
CA GLU A 265 -2.27 -2.10 -12.52
C GLU A 265 -0.74 -2.32 -12.49
N THR A 266 -0.21 -3.19 -13.36
CA THR A 266 1.21 -3.60 -13.35
C THR A 266 2.07 -3.03 -14.49
N VAL A 267 1.52 -2.15 -15.33
CA VAL A 267 2.09 -1.70 -16.62
C VAL A 267 3.56 -1.26 -16.54
N GLY A 268 3.94 -0.54 -15.49
CA GLY A 268 5.28 -0.02 -15.24
C GLY A 268 6.23 -1.00 -14.55
N GLY A 269 5.75 -2.20 -14.22
CA GLY A 269 6.50 -3.20 -13.47
C GLY A 269 6.60 -2.91 -11.98
N VAL A 270 6.89 -3.96 -11.22
CA VAL A 270 7.13 -3.94 -9.78
C VAL A 270 8.35 -4.81 -9.49
N LYS A 271 9.32 -4.31 -8.72
CA LYS A 271 10.54 -5.04 -8.40
C LYS A 271 10.98 -4.86 -6.96
N ASP A 272 11.61 -5.91 -6.42
CA ASP A 272 12.22 -5.96 -5.09
C ASP A 272 11.20 -5.67 -3.99
N VAL A 273 10.34 -6.66 -3.75
CA VAL A 273 9.30 -6.61 -2.71
C VAL A 273 9.62 -7.63 -1.63
N ILE A 274 9.62 -7.18 -0.37
CA ILE A 274 9.83 -8.00 0.82
C ILE A 274 8.60 -7.90 1.70
N VAL A 275 8.03 -9.05 2.07
CA VAL A 275 6.93 -9.16 3.03
C VAL A 275 7.37 -10.12 4.12
N ARG A 276 7.52 -9.66 5.36
CA ARG A 276 8.07 -10.52 6.42
C ARG A 276 7.47 -10.31 7.79
N ASN A 277 7.47 -11.35 8.61
CA ASN A 277 6.99 -11.28 9.99
C ASN A 277 5.54 -10.76 10.11
N CYS A 278 4.70 -11.02 9.10
CA CYS A 278 3.32 -10.53 9.06
C CYS A 278 2.33 -11.62 9.48
N THR A 279 1.20 -11.20 10.04
CA THR A 279 0.06 -12.08 10.31
C THR A 279 -1.14 -11.68 9.47
N PHE A 280 -1.89 -12.68 9.01
CA PHE A 280 -3.13 -12.50 8.26
C PHE A 280 -4.24 -13.26 8.98
N GLU A 281 -5.36 -12.60 9.26
CA GLU A 281 -6.54 -13.23 9.88
C GLU A 281 -7.80 -12.79 9.13
N ASP A 282 -8.55 -13.77 8.63
CA ASP A 282 -9.82 -13.57 7.93
C ASP A 282 -9.73 -12.74 6.62
N THR A 283 -8.53 -12.61 6.02
CA THR A 283 -8.38 -12.00 4.68
C THR A 283 -8.90 -12.90 3.56
N ASP A 284 -9.32 -12.31 2.44
CA ASP A 284 -9.67 -13.03 1.22
C ASP A 284 -8.44 -13.69 0.55
N ASN A 285 -7.26 -13.08 0.69
CA ASN A 285 -6.01 -13.64 0.17
C ASN A 285 -4.87 -13.41 1.16
N GLY A 286 -3.87 -14.29 1.12
CA GLY A 286 -2.57 -14.07 1.73
C GLY A 286 -1.67 -13.24 0.81
N ILE A 287 -0.73 -13.91 0.14
CA ILE A 287 0.16 -13.30 -0.85
C ILE A 287 -0.49 -13.36 -2.23
N ARG A 288 -0.73 -12.20 -2.85
CA ARG A 288 -1.46 -12.09 -4.10
C ARG A 288 -0.70 -11.29 -5.16
N ILE A 289 -0.60 -11.85 -6.36
CA ILE A 289 -0.17 -11.12 -7.56
C ILE A 289 -1.27 -11.30 -8.60
N LYS A 290 -1.83 -10.19 -9.08
CA LYS A 290 -2.96 -10.21 -10.00
C LYS A 290 -2.70 -9.26 -11.15
N SER A 291 -2.85 -9.72 -12.37
CA SER A 291 -2.97 -8.86 -13.56
C SER A 291 -3.65 -9.64 -14.66
N ASP A 292 -4.09 -8.95 -15.71
CA ASP A 292 -4.69 -9.58 -16.88
C ASP A 292 -3.68 -9.67 -18.04
N ARG A 293 -3.89 -10.62 -18.96
CA ARG A 293 -3.03 -10.89 -20.13
C ARG A 293 -2.76 -9.65 -21.02
N LYS A 294 -3.50 -8.55 -20.84
CA LYS A 294 -3.44 -7.30 -21.64
C LYS A 294 -2.90 -6.09 -20.87
N ARG A 295 -2.41 -6.24 -19.63
CA ARG A 295 -1.80 -5.12 -18.87
C ARG A 295 -0.31 -4.95 -19.13
N GLY A 296 0.41 -6.07 -19.12
CA GLY A 296 1.86 -6.10 -19.25
C GLY A 296 2.56 -5.76 -17.95
N GLY A 297 3.85 -5.46 -18.10
CA GLY A 297 4.76 -5.22 -17.00
C GLY A 297 5.30 -6.50 -16.37
N THR A 298 6.43 -6.33 -15.69
CA THR A 298 7.15 -7.41 -15.02
C THR A 298 6.98 -7.26 -13.51
N VAL A 299 6.62 -8.33 -12.82
CA VAL A 299 6.74 -8.41 -11.35
C VAL A 299 7.87 -9.37 -11.04
N GLU A 300 8.95 -8.88 -10.45
CA GLU A 300 10.11 -9.71 -10.15
C GLU A 300 10.73 -9.45 -8.78
N ASN A 301 11.42 -10.47 -8.27
CA ASN A 301 12.14 -10.44 -7.00
C ASN A 301 11.20 -10.15 -5.82
N LEU A 302 10.37 -11.14 -5.52
CA LEU A 302 9.49 -11.14 -4.34
C LEU A 302 10.05 -12.10 -3.30
N LEU A 303 10.23 -11.64 -2.06
CA LEU A 303 10.53 -12.45 -0.89
C LEU A 303 9.41 -12.30 0.14
N CYS A 304 8.68 -13.39 0.39
CA CYS A 304 7.71 -13.48 1.48
C CYS A 304 8.21 -14.46 2.53
N GLU A 305 8.45 -14.03 3.77
CA GLU A 305 9.04 -14.91 4.79
C GLU A 305 8.50 -14.73 6.21
N ASN A 306 8.42 -15.82 6.97
CA ASN A 306 7.95 -15.82 8.36
C ASN A 306 6.52 -15.25 8.48
N ILE A 307 5.57 -15.92 7.83
CA ILE A 307 4.19 -15.44 7.75
C ILE A 307 3.24 -16.48 8.34
N THR A 308 2.33 -16.02 9.19
CA THR A 308 1.25 -16.84 9.76
C THR A 308 -0.08 -16.37 9.24
N MET A 309 -0.90 -17.29 8.74
CA MET A 309 -2.22 -17.00 8.20
C MET A 309 -3.28 -17.85 8.91
N LYS A 310 -4.36 -17.21 9.33
CA LYS A 310 -5.52 -17.85 9.97
C LYS A 310 -6.76 -17.50 9.17
N ASN A 311 -7.52 -18.52 8.80
CA ASN A 311 -8.81 -18.37 8.10
C ASN A 311 -8.76 -17.57 6.78
N VAL A 312 -7.61 -17.50 6.13
CA VAL A 312 -7.50 -16.77 4.85
C VAL A 312 -8.28 -17.50 3.76
N ALA A 313 -8.92 -16.82 2.80
CA ALA A 313 -9.69 -17.56 1.80
C ALA A 313 -8.78 -18.34 0.83
N GLY A 314 -7.64 -17.76 0.41
CA GLY A 314 -6.55 -18.48 -0.26
C GLY A 314 -5.19 -17.94 0.18
N ALA A 315 -4.26 -18.81 0.57
CA ALA A 315 -2.98 -18.39 1.15
C ALA A 315 -2.02 -17.80 0.11
N ILE A 316 -1.98 -18.38 -1.10
CA ILE A 316 -1.12 -17.92 -2.20
C ILE A 316 -1.97 -17.81 -3.46
N THR A 317 -2.12 -16.60 -4.03
CA THR A 317 -2.96 -16.36 -5.23
C THR A 317 -2.23 -15.53 -6.28
N ILE A 318 -1.45 -16.21 -7.11
CA ILE A 318 -0.60 -15.60 -8.14
C ILE A 318 -1.19 -15.95 -9.51
N THR A 319 -1.62 -14.95 -10.28
CA THR A 319 -2.19 -15.21 -11.61
C THR A 319 -2.05 -14.07 -12.63
N SER A 320 -1.91 -14.47 -13.89
CA SER A 320 -1.96 -13.60 -15.07
C SER A 320 -3.33 -13.57 -15.77
N TYR A 321 -4.37 -14.15 -15.16
CA TYR A 321 -5.75 -14.23 -15.70
C TYR A 321 -6.77 -13.39 -14.91
N TYR A 322 -6.35 -12.32 -14.23
CA TYR A 322 -7.31 -11.52 -13.45
C TYR A 322 -8.42 -10.93 -14.34
N PRO A 323 -9.71 -10.93 -13.91
CA PRO A 323 -10.24 -11.41 -12.63
C PRO A 323 -10.63 -12.90 -12.61
N LYS A 324 -10.53 -13.62 -13.74
CA LYS A 324 -11.05 -14.99 -13.86
C LYS A 324 -10.08 -15.92 -14.60
N ILE A 325 -9.59 -16.93 -13.88
CA ILE A 325 -8.82 -18.03 -14.44
C ILE A 325 -9.75 -18.92 -15.30
N PRO A 326 -9.40 -19.19 -16.58
CA PRO A 326 -10.13 -20.13 -17.41
C PRO A 326 -10.13 -21.55 -16.82
N ALA A 327 -11.26 -22.25 -16.96
CA ALA A 327 -11.43 -23.62 -16.49
C ALA A 327 -10.66 -24.64 -17.35
N GLU A 328 -10.62 -24.40 -18.66
CA GLU A 328 -9.83 -25.17 -19.62
C GLU A 328 -8.49 -24.47 -19.87
N VAL A 329 -7.48 -25.26 -20.27
CA VAL A 329 -6.20 -24.71 -20.71
C VAL A 329 -6.40 -24.01 -22.04
N GLU A 330 -6.03 -22.73 -22.11
CA GLU A 330 -6.07 -21.98 -23.36
C GLU A 330 -4.81 -22.21 -24.19
N GLU A 331 -4.93 -22.04 -25.51
CA GLU A 331 -3.78 -22.04 -26.42
C GLU A 331 -2.83 -20.86 -26.15
N ALA A 332 -1.54 -21.07 -26.41
CA ALA A 332 -0.53 -20.03 -26.33
C ALA A 332 -0.84 -18.86 -27.28
N GLN A 333 -0.75 -17.63 -26.77
CA GLN A 333 -0.89 -16.40 -27.56
C GLN A 333 0.49 -15.82 -27.92
N PRO A 334 0.61 -14.98 -28.97
CA PRO A 334 1.83 -14.22 -29.19
C PRO A 334 2.19 -13.35 -27.98
N ILE A 335 3.46 -13.39 -27.57
CA ILE A 335 3.98 -12.51 -26.54
C ILE A 335 3.99 -11.07 -27.09
N THR A 336 3.42 -10.14 -26.34
CA THR A 336 3.39 -8.71 -26.68
C THR A 336 3.88 -7.86 -25.50
N LYS A 337 3.99 -6.54 -25.70
CA LYS A 337 4.31 -5.60 -24.60
C LYS A 337 3.27 -5.59 -23.47
N THR A 338 2.09 -6.15 -23.71
CA THR A 338 1.00 -6.24 -22.73
C THR A 338 0.90 -7.62 -22.08
N THR A 339 1.76 -8.57 -22.45
CA THR A 339 1.84 -9.86 -21.78
C THR A 339 2.57 -9.69 -20.43
N PRO A 340 1.92 -9.96 -19.28
CA PRO A 340 2.57 -9.83 -17.97
C PRO A 340 3.63 -10.91 -17.77
N ARG A 341 4.69 -10.59 -17.03
CA ARG A 341 5.80 -11.53 -16.71
C ARG A 341 6.03 -11.58 -15.21
N TYR A 342 5.99 -12.75 -14.60
CA TYR A 342 6.27 -12.92 -13.17
C TYR A 342 7.42 -13.89 -12.97
N ARG A 343 8.43 -13.49 -12.18
CA ARG A 343 9.59 -14.35 -11.93
C ARG A 343 10.29 -14.07 -10.61
N ASN A 344 11.10 -15.02 -10.14
CA ASN A 344 11.92 -14.91 -8.95
C ASN A 344 11.06 -14.62 -7.70
N ILE A 345 10.18 -15.57 -7.38
CA ILE A 345 9.26 -15.47 -6.25
C ILE A 345 9.64 -16.51 -5.21
N THR A 346 10.05 -16.06 -4.03
CA THR A 346 10.36 -16.90 -2.89
C THR A 346 9.32 -16.70 -1.80
N ILE A 347 8.67 -17.79 -1.38
CA ILE A 347 7.80 -17.81 -0.21
C ILE A 347 8.36 -18.86 0.74
N ARG A 348 8.77 -18.46 1.94
CA ARG A 348 9.35 -19.37 2.92
C ARG A 348 8.87 -19.19 4.35
N ASN A 349 8.89 -20.26 5.14
CA ASN A 349 8.44 -20.24 6.53
C ASN A 349 7.01 -19.68 6.64
N LEU A 350 6.07 -20.31 5.92
CA LEU A 350 4.67 -19.90 5.87
C LEU A 350 3.79 -21.00 6.48
N THR A 351 2.98 -20.63 7.47
CA THR A 351 1.95 -21.52 8.04
C THR A 351 0.58 -20.91 7.85
N ALA A 352 -0.37 -21.64 7.26
CA ALA A 352 -1.68 -21.12 6.92
C ALA A 352 -2.83 -22.09 7.20
N THR A 353 -3.96 -21.55 7.65
CA THR A 353 -5.27 -22.20 7.49
C THR A 353 -6.11 -21.44 6.48
N SER A 354 -6.69 -22.17 5.52
CA SER A 354 -7.50 -21.61 4.45
C SER A 354 -8.97 -22.02 4.54
N THR A 355 -9.88 -21.04 4.42
CA THR A 355 -11.34 -21.28 4.44
C THR A 355 -11.87 -21.78 3.09
N LYS A 356 -11.13 -21.59 2.00
CA LYS A 356 -11.42 -22.16 0.67
C LYS A 356 -10.27 -23.09 0.24
N ASP A 357 -9.68 -22.84 -0.93
CA ASP A 357 -8.54 -23.61 -1.45
C ASP A 357 -7.24 -23.11 -0.83
N ALA A 358 -6.20 -23.94 -0.84
CA ALA A 358 -4.87 -23.50 -0.40
C ALA A 358 -4.36 -22.31 -1.23
N GLY A 359 -4.70 -22.28 -2.52
CA GLY A 359 -4.34 -21.19 -3.43
C GLY A 359 -4.07 -21.66 -4.85
N PHE A 360 -3.48 -20.77 -5.64
CA PHE A 360 -3.07 -21.06 -7.01
C PHE A 360 -1.85 -20.22 -7.45
N ILE A 361 -1.03 -20.81 -8.32
CA ILE A 361 0.07 -20.17 -9.04
C ILE A 361 -0.12 -20.49 -10.52
N VAL A 362 -0.75 -19.56 -11.26
CA VAL A 362 -1.22 -19.80 -12.63
C VAL A 362 -0.70 -18.74 -13.59
N GLY A 363 0.31 -19.12 -14.37
CA GLY A 363 0.87 -18.31 -15.46
C GLY A 363 0.09 -18.44 -16.77
N LEU A 364 0.64 -17.85 -17.82
CA LEU A 364 0.13 -18.00 -19.19
C LEU A 364 0.91 -19.10 -19.92
N PRO A 365 0.31 -19.87 -20.84
CA PRO A 365 1.04 -20.87 -21.63
C PRO A 365 2.19 -20.27 -22.44
N GLU A 366 2.02 -19.06 -23.00
CA GLU A 366 3.07 -18.33 -23.71
C GLU A 366 4.08 -17.61 -22.80
N CYS A 367 3.73 -17.42 -21.52
CA CYS A 367 4.55 -16.73 -20.55
C CYS A 367 4.36 -17.35 -19.16
N PRO A 368 4.95 -18.54 -18.92
CA PRO A 368 4.89 -19.21 -17.63
C PRO A 368 5.45 -18.33 -16.50
N ILE A 369 5.00 -18.57 -15.27
CA ILE A 369 5.64 -17.97 -14.08
C ILE A 369 6.98 -18.67 -13.85
N GLU A 370 8.07 -17.92 -13.69
CA GLU A 370 9.42 -18.47 -13.65
C GLU A 370 10.05 -18.40 -12.25
N ASN A 371 10.86 -19.39 -11.87
CA ASN A 371 11.67 -19.39 -10.66
C ASN A 371 10.86 -19.14 -9.38
N VAL A 372 9.96 -20.06 -9.06
CA VAL A 372 9.16 -20.04 -7.83
C VAL A 372 9.77 -21.00 -6.82
N LEU A 373 10.17 -20.48 -5.66
CA LEU A 373 10.61 -21.27 -4.51
C LEU A 373 9.56 -21.22 -3.41
N LEU A 374 9.04 -22.39 -3.04
CA LEU A 374 8.29 -22.58 -1.80
C LEU A 374 9.15 -23.40 -0.84
N GLU A 375 9.49 -22.84 0.31
CA GLU A 375 10.38 -23.47 1.30
C GLU A 375 9.78 -23.46 2.72
N ASN A 376 9.64 -24.60 3.38
CA ASN A 376 9.01 -24.68 4.73
C ASN A 376 7.60 -24.05 4.72
N VAL A 377 6.74 -24.53 3.84
CA VAL A 377 5.37 -24.03 3.65
C VAL A 377 4.38 -25.08 4.10
N GLN A 378 3.49 -24.73 5.03
CA GLN A 378 2.43 -25.58 5.57
C GLN A 378 1.07 -24.92 5.38
N ILE A 379 0.15 -25.55 4.64
CA ILE A 379 -1.19 -25.00 4.39
C ILE A 379 -2.26 -26.07 4.64
N THR A 380 -3.21 -25.78 5.53
CA THR A 380 -4.42 -26.61 5.72
C THR A 380 -5.62 -25.92 5.08
N ALA A 381 -6.21 -26.53 4.05
CA ALA A 381 -7.32 -25.97 3.27
C ALA A 381 -8.62 -26.77 3.45
N LYS A 382 -9.73 -26.06 3.66
CA LYS A 382 -11.08 -26.65 3.80
C LYS A 382 -11.70 -27.12 2.48
N ARG A 383 -11.13 -26.79 1.33
CA ARG A 383 -11.64 -27.21 0.02
C ARG A 383 -10.58 -27.97 -0.79
N ALA A 384 -9.94 -27.34 -1.77
CA ALA A 384 -8.92 -27.97 -2.59
C ALA A 384 -7.50 -27.56 -2.19
N GLY A 385 -6.52 -28.32 -2.67
CA GLY A 385 -5.10 -28.06 -2.50
C GLY A 385 -4.58 -26.86 -3.30
N LEU A 386 -3.25 -26.81 -3.46
CA LEU A 386 -2.57 -25.76 -4.23
C LEU A 386 -2.49 -26.14 -5.72
N GLU A 387 -3.06 -25.32 -6.60
CA GLU A 387 -2.88 -25.48 -8.06
C GLU A 387 -1.61 -24.75 -8.53
N ILE A 388 -0.77 -25.42 -9.31
CA ILE A 388 0.36 -24.81 -10.01
C ILE A 388 0.22 -25.12 -11.49
N ARG A 389 0.10 -24.08 -12.31
CA ARG A 389 -0.15 -24.20 -13.76
C ARG A 389 0.66 -23.21 -14.57
N HIS A 390 1.25 -23.67 -15.67
CA HIS A 390 2.13 -22.87 -16.54
C HIS A 390 3.22 -22.17 -15.72
N ALA A 391 4.12 -22.96 -15.15
CA ALA A 391 5.22 -22.47 -14.34
C ALA A 391 6.52 -23.23 -14.64
N ARG A 392 7.66 -22.54 -14.57
CA ARG A 392 8.99 -23.10 -14.85
C ARG A 392 9.96 -22.81 -13.72
N GLY A 393 10.86 -23.75 -13.44
CA GLY A 393 11.80 -23.62 -12.34
C GLY A 393 11.10 -23.59 -10.97
N VAL A 394 10.05 -24.41 -10.80
CA VAL A 394 9.33 -24.50 -9.52
C VAL A 394 10.07 -25.44 -8.57
N VAL A 395 10.48 -24.91 -7.42
CA VAL A 395 11.14 -25.67 -6.34
C VAL A 395 10.22 -25.73 -5.13
N LEU A 396 9.91 -26.94 -4.68
CA LEU A 396 9.18 -27.21 -3.45
C LEU A 396 10.11 -27.89 -2.46
N ASN A 397 10.55 -27.17 -1.43
CA ASN A 397 11.41 -27.69 -0.37
C ASN A 397 10.62 -27.74 0.95
N ASN A 398 10.40 -28.92 1.51
CA ASN A 398 9.62 -29.07 2.76
C ASN A 398 8.25 -28.35 2.70
N VAL A 399 7.44 -28.73 1.70
CA VAL A 399 6.10 -28.16 1.48
C VAL A 399 5.05 -29.21 1.83
N GLU A 400 4.17 -28.87 2.75
CA GLU A 400 3.05 -29.70 3.18
C GLU A 400 1.73 -28.95 2.94
N VAL A 401 0.86 -29.54 2.12
CA VAL A 401 -0.51 -29.05 1.94
C VAL A 401 -1.46 -30.16 2.38
N THR A 402 -2.49 -29.80 3.13
CA THR A 402 -3.62 -30.69 3.45
C THR A 402 -4.87 -30.08 2.85
N ALA A 403 -5.67 -30.88 2.16
CA ALA A 403 -6.94 -30.47 1.57
C ALA A 403 -8.04 -31.48 1.91
N GLU A 404 -9.24 -31.02 2.20
CA GLU A 404 -10.39 -31.91 2.43
C GLU A 404 -10.84 -32.64 1.16
N LYS A 405 -10.55 -32.08 -0.04
CA LYS A 405 -10.93 -32.65 -1.33
C LYS A 405 -9.80 -32.54 -2.35
N GLY A 406 -9.63 -33.62 -3.13
CA GLY A 406 -8.68 -33.69 -4.24
C GLY A 406 -7.22 -33.83 -3.78
N GLU A 407 -6.31 -33.72 -4.74
CA GLU A 407 -4.87 -33.79 -4.46
C GLU A 407 -4.39 -32.55 -3.69
N PRO A 408 -3.49 -32.70 -2.71
CA PRO A 408 -2.90 -31.59 -1.98
C PRO A 408 -2.19 -30.55 -2.86
N ILE A 409 -1.52 -31.00 -3.93
CA ILE A 409 -0.86 -30.12 -4.89
C ILE A 409 -1.15 -30.67 -6.29
N VAL A 410 -1.76 -29.85 -7.14
CA VAL A 410 -2.06 -30.18 -8.53
C VAL A 410 -1.09 -29.43 -9.44
N LYS A 411 -0.29 -30.16 -10.24
CA LYS A 411 0.65 -29.57 -11.20
C LYS A 411 0.19 -29.82 -12.64
N ARG A 412 0.18 -28.79 -13.48
CA ARG A 412 -0.13 -28.87 -14.93
C ARG A 412 0.82 -27.96 -15.71
N ASP A 413 1.53 -28.50 -16.69
CA ASP A 413 2.55 -27.74 -17.44
C ASP A 413 3.57 -27.05 -16.52
N VAL A 414 4.13 -27.84 -15.60
CA VAL A 414 5.11 -27.38 -14.60
C VAL A 414 6.46 -28.03 -14.86
N GLU A 415 7.48 -27.21 -15.10
CA GLU A 415 8.86 -27.65 -15.26
C GLU A 415 9.61 -27.43 -13.93
N SER A 416 10.25 -28.48 -13.42
CA SER A 416 11.19 -28.39 -12.30
C SER A 416 12.57 -27.95 -12.82
N PRO A 417 13.49 -27.46 -11.95
CA PRO A 417 14.79 -26.94 -12.37
C PRO A 417 15.65 -27.89 -13.19
#